data_AF-A0A944BHB5-F1
#
_entry.id   AF-A0A944BHB5-F1
#
_cell.length_a   1.000
_cell.length_b   1.000
_cell.length_c   1.000
_cell.angle_alpha   90.00
_cell.angle_beta   90.00
_cell.angle_gamma   90.00
#
_symmetry.space_group_name_H-M   'P 1'
#
loop_
_entity.id
_entity.type
_entity.pdbx_description
1 polymer ?
#
loop_
_entity_poly.entity_id
_entity_poly.type
_entity_poly.pdbx_seq_one_letter_code
_entity_poly.pdbx_strand_id
1 'polypeptide(L)'
;MDSENLKKKTAVSLVWNIFNKAGYQVIAFLVAIITTRILTPEDFGYIAALAIFSIVSGVLIESGFSIALVRRENNTRADYSAAFYFNVLLSIILYFILFFSAPLIADFFNMPPLVNLARVIFLALVINSFVIVPNV
;
A
#
# COMPACT_ATOMS: atom_id res chain seq x y z
N MET A 1 -11.15 36.86 -8.02
CA MET A 1 -11.12 35.43 -8.43
C MET A 1 -12.55 34.96 -8.51
N ASP A 2 -13.09 34.90 -9.72
CA ASP A 2 -14.54 34.75 -9.94
C ASP A 2 -15.00 33.32 -9.61
N SER A 3 -16.10 33.23 -8.86
CA SER A 3 -16.71 31.98 -8.39
C SER A 3 -17.05 31.01 -9.52
N GLU A 4 -17.31 31.52 -10.71
CA GLU A 4 -17.59 30.75 -11.93
C GLU A 4 -16.36 29.97 -12.43
N ASN A 5 -15.16 30.55 -12.30
CA ASN A 5 -13.90 29.92 -12.68
C ASN A 5 -13.52 28.78 -11.70
N LEU A 6 -13.83 28.95 -10.41
CA LEU A 6 -13.65 27.89 -9.40
C LEU A 6 -14.58 26.71 -9.66
N LYS A 7 -15.86 26.94 -9.96
CA LYS A 7 -16.80 25.85 -10.30
C LYS A 7 -16.33 25.04 -11.51
N LYS A 8 -15.86 25.72 -12.57
CA LYS A 8 -15.32 25.08 -13.77
C LYS A 8 -14.05 24.28 -13.46
N LYS A 9 -13.11 24.84 -12.71
CA LYS A 9 -11.84 24.17 -12.32
C LYS A 9 -12.09 22.94 -11.45
N THR A 10 -13.03 23.01 -10.52
CA THR A 10 -13.46 21.87 -9.70
C THR A 10 -14.13 20.80 -10.56
N ALA A 11 -15.02 21.17 -11.48
CA ALA A 11 -15.67 20.21 -12.38
C ALA A 11 -14.68 19.45 -13.25
N VAL A 12 -13.70 20.16 -13.85
CA VAL A 12 -12.63 19.53 -14.65
C VAL A 12 -11.78 18.60 -13.79
N SER A 13 -11.43 19.01 -12.56
CA SER A 13 -10.63 18.19 -11.64
C SER A 13 -11.39 16.93 -11.19
N LEU A 14 -12.69 17.04 -10.94
CA LEU A 14 -13.55 15.91 -10.61
C LEU A 14 -13.64 14.92 -11.76
N VAL A 15 -13.87 15.40 -12.99
CA VAL A 15 -13.90 14.55 -14.19
C VAL A 15 -12.57 13.84 -14.37
N TRP A 16 -11.44 14.56 -14.25
CA TRP A 16 -10.11 13.96 -14.35
C TRP A 16 -9.87 12.88 -13.29
N ASN A 17 -10.26 13.14 -12.03
CA ASN A 17 -10.13 12.15 -10.95
C ASN A 17 -11.02 10.92 -11.16
N ILE A 18 -12.24 11.11 -11.69
CA ILE A 18 -13.13 9.98 -12.03
C ILE A 18 -12.50 9.13 -13.12
N PHE A 19 -11.97 9.73 -14.20
CA PHE A 19 -11.31 8.99 -15.26
C PHE A 19 -10.08 8.22 -14.75
N ASN A 20 -9.23 8.86 -13.95
CA ASN A 20 -8.06 8.20 -13.36
C ASN A 20 -8.46 7.03 -12.45
N LYS A 21 -9.44 7.23 -11.57
CA LYS A 21 -9.90 6.21 -10.63
C LYS A 21 -10.62 5.06 -11.36
N ALA A 22 -11.43 5.38 -12.37
CA ALA A 22 -12.11 4.39 -13.21
C ALA A 22 -11.08 3.56 -14.00
N GLY A 23 -10.08 4.19 -14.59
CA GLY A 23 -9.01 3.48 -15.30
C GLY A 23 -8.26 2.51 -14.38
N TYR A 24 -7.84 2.97 -13.20
CA TYR A 24 -7.23 2.10 -12.19
C TYR A 24 -8.15 0.95 -11.78
N GLN A 25 -9.43 1.22 -11.52
CA GLN A 25 -10.40 0.20 -11.09
C GLN A 25 -10.65 -0.85 -12.17
N VAL A 26 -10.74 -0.45 -13.44
CA VAL A 26 -10.91 -1.37 -14.57
C VAL A 26 -9.70 -2.29 -14.70
N ILE A 27 -8.48 -1.74 -14.60
CA ILE A 27 -7.25 -2.53 -14.62
C ILE A 27 -7.21 -3.50 -13.44
N ALA A 28 -7.49 -3.02 -12.22
CA ALA A 28 -7.52 -3.86 -11.03
C ALA A 28 -8.54 -4.99 -11.13
N PHE A 29 -9.72 -4.71 -11.68
CA PHE A 29 -10.76 -5.71 -11.92
C PHE A 29 -10.33 -6.78 -12.94
N LEU A 30 -9.70 -6.37 -14.05
CA LEU A 30 -9.17 -7.30 -15.04
C LEU A 30 -8.06 -8.18 -14.46
N VAL A 31 -7.12 -7.59 -13.69
CA VAL A 31 -6.09 -8.34 -12.98
C VAL A 31 -6.72 -9.35 -12.03
N ALA A 32 -7.72 -8.95 -11.23
CA ALA A 32 -8.41 -9.87 -10.32
C ALA A 32 -9.05 -11.07 -11.05
N ILE A 33 -9.72 -10.84 -12.19
CA ILE A 33 -10.29 -11.92 -13.01
C ILE A 33 -9.20 -12.86 -13.52
N ILE A 34 -8.12 -12.30 -14.07
CA ILE A 34 -7.01 -13.08 -14.63
C ILE A 34 -6.33 -13.90 -13.55
N THR A 35 -5.99 -13.29 -12.41
CA THR A 35 -5.42 -13.96 -11.25
C THR A 35 -6.32 -15.09 -10.78
N THR A 36 -7.64 -14.87 -10.69
CA THR A 36 -8.60 -15.91 -10.26
C THR A 36 -8.69 -17.09 -11.23
N ARG A 37 -8.41 -16.87 -12.52
CA ARG A 37 -8.38 -17.94 -13.53
C ARG A 37 -7.08 -18.75 -13.48
N ILE A 38 -5.96 -18.13 -13.09
CA ILE A 38 -4.63 -18.75 -13.09
C ILE A 38 -4.35 -19.45 -11.76
N LEU A 39 -4.81 -18.88 -10.65
CA LEU A 39 -4.53 -19.40 -9.32
C LEU A 39 -5.44 -20.57 -8.97
N THR A 40 -4.86 -21.55 -8.29
CA THR A 40 -5.63 -22.63 -7.67
C THR A 40 -6.32 -22.13 -6.39
N PRO A 41 -7.37 -22.82 -5.90
CA PRO A 41 -8.00 -22.48 -4.62
C PRO A 41 -7.02 -22.48 -3.44
N GLU A 42 -5.97 -23.30 -3.51
CA GLU A 42 -4.91 -23.37 -2.51
C GLU A 42 -4.04 -22.10 -2.51
N ASP A 43 -3.71 -21.58 -3.70
CA ASP A 43 -2.94 -20.33 -3.84
C ASP A 43 -3.67 -19.11 -3.26
N PHE A 44 -5.01 -19.09 -3.38
CA PHE A 44 -5.84 -18.09 -2.72
C PHE A 44 -5.74 -18.14 -1.20
N GLY A 45 -5.61 -19.34 -0.63
CA GLY A 45 -5.38 -19.54 0.81
C GLY A 45 -4.05 -18.90 1.25
N TYR A 46 -2.97 -19.14 0.49
CA TYR A 46 -1.67 -18.54 0.78
C TYR A 46 -1.72 -17.00 0.73
N ILE A 47 -2.32 -16.44 -0.31
CA ILE A 47 -2.45 -14.98 -0.45
C ILE A 47 -3.30 -14.39 0.68
N ALA A 48 -4.43 -15.01 1.01
CA ALA A 48 -5.31 -14.53 2.07
C ALA A 48 -4.62 -14.53 3.44
N ALA A 49 -3.87 -15.58 3.77
CA ALA A 49 -3.10 -15.66 5.01
C ALA A 49 -2.05 -14.53 5.10
N LEU A 50 -1.31 -14.30 4.01
CA LEU A 50 -0.28 -13.26 3.94
C LEU A 50 -0.85 -11.83 3.87
N ALA A 51 -2.07 -11.68 3.35
CA ALA A 51 -2.74 -10.38 3.24
C ALA A 51 -2.98 -9.77 4.62
N ILE A 52 -3.29 -10.56 5.64
CA ILE A 52 -3.50 -10.08 7.01
C ILE A 52 -2.25 -9.33 7.52
N PHE A 53 -1.08 -9.98 7.41
CA PHE A 53 0.19 -9.38 7.84
C PHE A 53 0.57 -8.17 7.00
N SER A 54 0.32 -8.23 5.69
CA SER A 54 0.58 -7.13 4.77
C SER A 54 -0.28 -5.89 5.10
N ILE A 55 -1.58 -6.08 5.36
CA ILE A 55 -2.51 -5.00 5.69
C ILE A 55 -2.13 -4.38 7.04
N VAL A 56 -1.89 -5.18 8.07
CA VAL A 56 -1.48 -4.68 9.39
C VAL A 56 -0.17 -3.88 9.29
N SER A 57 0.82 -4.39 8.53
CA SER A 57 2.08 -3.70 8.32
C SER A 57 1.91 -2.42 7.52
N GLY A 58 1.05 -2.43 6.49
CA GLY A 58 0.71 -1.25 5.71
C GLY A 58 0.10 -0.15 6.58
N VAL A 59 -0.85 -0.51 7.45
CA VAL A 59 -1.42 0.43 8.43
C VAL A 59 -0.30 0.99 9.32
N LEU A 60 0.62 0.19 9.86
CA LEU A 60 1.72 0.70 10.68
C LEU A 60 2.64 1.67 9.92
N ILE A 61 2.95 1.37 8.66
CA ILE A 61 3.77 2.23 7.79
C ILE A 61 3.05 3.56 7.49
N GLU A 62 1.74 3.55 7.27
CA GLU A 62 0.96 4.74 6.92
C GLU A 62 0.53 5.59 8.13
N SER A 63 0.30 4.96 9.29
CA SER A 63 -0.53 5.54 10.37
C SER A 63 0.17 6.52 11.31
N GLY A 64 1.50 6.62 11.30
CA GLY A 64 2.21 7.41 12.32
C GLY A 64 2.33 8.91 12.03
N PHE A 65 2.76 9.27 10.82
CA PHE A 65 3.32 10.60 10.55
C PHE A 65 2.51 11.43 9.54
N SER A 66 1.90 10.82 8.51
CA SER A 66 1.18 11.57 7.47
C SER A 66 -0.01 12.39 7.99
N ILE A 67 -0.74 11.88 8.98
CA ILE A 67 -1.89 12.59 9.59
C ILE A 67 -1.43 13.74 10.51
N ALA A 68 -0.29 13.58 11.19
CA ALA A 68 0.27 14.58 12.08
C ALA A 68 0.92 15.74 11.31
N LEU A 69 1.57 15.45 10.18
CA LEU A 69 2.08 16.48 9.27
C LEU A 69 0.94 17.29 8.67
N VAL A 70 -0.05 16.66 8.03
CA VAL A 70 -1.13 17.38 7.30
C VAL A 70 -1.92 18.36 8.19
N ARG A 71 -1.89 18.21 9.52
CA ARG A 71 -2.55 19.12 10.48
C ARG A 71 -1.73 20.35 10.93
N ARG A 72 -0.46 20.47 10.56
CA ARG A 72 0.34 21.67 10.86
C ARG A 72 0.32 22.65 9.68
N GLU A 73 -0.14 23.88 9.93
CA GLU A 73 -0.25 24.94 8.91
C GLU A 73 1.09 25.40 8.30
N ASN A 74 2.23 25.04 8.89
CA ASN A 74 3.58 25.48 8.48
C ASN A 74 4.55 24.30 8.28
N ASN A 75 4.19 23.26 7.54
CA ASN A 75 5.15 22.20 7.23
C ASN A 75 6.22 22.71 6.25
N THR A 76 7.47 22.48 6.60
CA THR A 76 8.61 22.69 5.72
C THR A 76 8.86 21.45 4.86
N ARG A 77 9.59 21.61 3.75
CA ARG A 77 10.05 20.47 2.93
C ARG A 77 10.79 19.41 3.75
N ALA A 78 11.47 19.82 4.82
CA ALA A 78 12.17 18.92 5.73
C ALA A 78 11.23 17.96 6.46
N ASP A 79 10.01 18.39 6.80
CA ASP A 79 9.03 17.55 7.49
C ASP A 79 8.56 16.41 6.57
N TYR A 80 8.27 16.71 5.30
CA TYR A 80 7.88 15.71 4.30
C TYR A 80 9.00 14.69 4.04
N SER A 81 10.25 15.16 3.96
CA SER A 81 11.40 14.28 3.83
C SER A 81 11.56 13.39 5.08
N ALA A 82 11.39 13.93 6.29
CA ALA A 82 11.46 13.15 7.52
C ALA A 82 10.38 12.04 7.56
N ALA A 83 9.15 12.35 7.17
CA ALA A 83 8.07 11.36 7.07
C ALA A 83 8.37 10.27 6.03
N PHE A 84 8.92 10.64 4.87
CA PHE A 84 9.37 9.69 3.86
C PHE A 84 10.45 8.74 4.38
N TYR A 85 11.54 9.29 4.95
CA TYR A 85 12.62 8.46 5.49
C TYR A 85 12.14 7.57 6.65
N PHE A 86 11.21 8.06 7.48
CA PHE A 86 10.59 7.26 8.54
C PHE A 86 9.80 6.08 7.97
N ASN A 87 8.94 6.31 6.98
CA ASN A 87 8.14 5.24 6.36
C ASN A 87 9.01 4.19 5.66
N VAL A 88 10.08 4.63 4.98
CA VAL A 88 11.05 3.72 4.34
C VAL A 88 11.82 2.92 5.38
N LEU A 89 12.28 3.54 6.47
CA LEU A 89 12.97 2.82 7.54
C LEU A 89 12.05 1.82 8.23
N LEU A 90 10.81 2.22 8.52
CA LEU A 90 9.82 1.38 9.17
C LEU A 90 9.41 0.20 8.28
N SER A 91 9.27 0.40 6.97
CA SER A 91 8.96 -0.68 6.03
C SER A 91 10.09 -1.72 5.96
N ILE A 92 11.35 -1.28 5.99
CA ILE A 92 12.52 -2.17 6.03
C ILE A 92 12.53 -2.99 7.34
N ILE A 93 12.30 -2.34 8.48
CA ILE A 93 12.25 -3.03 9.79
C ILE A 93 11.13 -4.08 9.80
N LEU A 94 9.91 -3.70 9.37
CA LEU A 94 8.77 -4.61 9.31
C LEU A 94 9.01 -5.76 8.32
N TYR A 95 9.63 -5.49 7.18
CA TYR A 95 10.02 -6.52 6.22
C TYR A 95 10.93 -7.57 6.88
N PHE A 96 11.98 -7.16 7.59
CA PHE A 96 12.88 -8.10 8.26
C PHE A 96 12.16 -8.89 9.36
N ILE A 97 11.33 -8.24 10.17
CA ILE A 97 10.52 -8.92 11.21
C ILE A 97 9.66 -10.02 10.56
N LEU A 98 8.96 -9.68 9.48
CA LEU A 98 8.09 -10.63 8.77
C LEU A 98 8.88 -11.70 8.03
N PHE A 99 10.04 -11.37 7.47
CA PHE A 99 10.94 -12.31 6.79
C PHE A 99 11.41 -13.42 7.74
N PHE A 100 11.83 -13.05 8.95
CA PHE A 100 12.23 -14.01 9.98
C PHE A 100 11.03 -14.72 10.62
N SER A 101 9.86 -14.09 10.64
CA SER A 101 8.61 -14.70 11.13
C SER A 101 7.95 -15.61 10.09
N ALA A 102 8.36 -15.59 8.82
CA ALA A 102 7.74 -16.38 7.75
C ALA A 102 7.63 -17.89 8.04
N PRO A 103 8.63 -18.57 8.64
CA PRO A 103 8.50 -19.96 9.06
C PRO A 103 7.39 -20.16 10.11
N LEU A 104 7.32 -19.27 11.11
CA LEU A 104 6.28 -19.33 12.16
C LEU A 104 4.88 -19.13 11.59
N ILE A 105 4.74 -18.24 10.60
CA ILE A 105 3.46 -18.03 9.89
C ILE A 105 3.09 -19.28 9.09
N ALA A 106 4.04 -19.87 8.36
CA ALA A 106 3.81 -21.10 7.60
C ALA A 106 3.39 -22.27 8.51
N ASP A 107 4.02 -22.39 9.68
CA ASP A 107 3.67 -23.42 10.67
C ASP A 107 2.28 -23.18 11.26
N PHE A 108 1.92 -21.93 11.58
CA PHE A 108 0.59 -21.59 12.10
C PHE A 108 -0.55 -21.96 11.13
N PHE A 109 -0.33 -21.74 9.83
CA PHE A 109 -1.31 -22.10 8.79
C PHE A 109 -1.17 -23.54 8.28
N ASN A 110 -0.18 -24.31 8.74
CA ASN A 110 0.18 -25.64 8.23
C ASN A 110 0.44 -25.66 6.71
N MET A 111 1.20 -24.65 6.24
CA MET A 111 1.40 -24.33 4.83
C MET A 111 2.89 -24.13 4.51
N PRO A 112 3.69 -25.19 4.34
CA PRO A 112 5.14 -25.08 4.12
C PRO A 112 5.57 -24.20 2.93
N PRO A 113 4.87 -24.21 1.77
CA PRO A 113 5.21 -23.33 0.64
C PRO A 113 5.11 -21.84 0.96
N LEU A 114 4.35 -21.48 2.00
CA LEU A 114 4.09 -20.10 2.39
C LEU A 114 5.36 -19.35 2.82
N VAL A 115 6.40 -20.04 3.29
CA VAL A 115 7.66 -19.39 3.71
C VAL A 115 8.29 -18.58 2.58
N ASN A 116 8.44 -19.19 1.40
CA ASN A 116 9.08 -18.54 0.26
C ASN A 116 8.17 -17.47 -0.34
N LEU A 117 6.86 -17.74 -0.41
CA LEU A 117 5.87 -16.77 -0.87
C LEU A 117 5.82 -15.54 0.04
N ALA A 118 5.81 -15.72 1.35
CA ALA A 118 5.83 -14.65 2.34
C ALA A 118 7.02 -13.71 2.13
N ARG A 119 8.23 -14.26 2.00
CA ARG A 119 9.46 -13.49 1.81
C ARG A 119 9.43 -12.62 0.56
N VAL A 120 8.80 -13.11 -0.52
CA VAL A 120 8.64 -12.36 -1.77
C VAL A 120 7.52 -11.33 -1.65
N ILE A 121 6.36 -11.71 -1.14
CA ILE A 121 5.20 -10.81 -1.01
C ILE A 121 5.50 -9.65 -0.07
N PHE A 122 6.19 -9.89 1.05
CA PHE A 122 6.53 -8.83 2.00
C PHE A 122 7.55 -7.82 1.45
N LEU A 123 8.32 -8.12 0.40
CA LEU A 123 9.15 -7.11 -0.28
C LEU A 123 8.30 -5.97 -0.85
N ALA A 124 7.03 -6.25 -1.19
CA ALA A 124 6.11 -5.21 -1.66
C ALA A 124 5.91 -4.10 -0.61
N LEU A 125 6.05 -4.38 0.69
CA LEU A 125 5.96 -3.35 1.74
C LEU A 125 7.06 -2.29 1.58
N VAL A 126 8.29 -2.73 1.29
CA VAL A 126 9.44 -1.85 1.07
C VAL A 126 9.23 -1.05 -0.21
N ILE A 127 8.85 -1.72 -1.30
CA ILE A 127 8.59 -1.06 -2.60
C ILE A 127 7.49 -0.01 -2.49
N ASN A 128 6.37 -0.35 -1.83
CA ASN A 128 5.24 0.57 -1.66
C ASN A 128 5.59 1.77 -0.77
N SER A 129 6.51 1.63 0.19
CA SER A 129 6.93 2.76 1.04
C SER A 129 7.55 3.93 0.27
N PHE A 130 8.13 3.67 -0.91
CA PHE A 130 8.63 4.72 -1.80
C PHE A 130 7.53 5.51 -2.52
N VAL A 131 6.32 4.93 -2.64
CA VAL A 131 5.18 5.50 -3.39
C VAL A 131 4.20 6.25 -2.49
N ILE A 132 4.23 6.04 -1.17
CA ILE A 132 3.28 6.63 -0.22
C ILE A 132 3.44 8.16 -0.09
N VAL A 133 4.67 8.69 -0.08
CA VAL A 133 4.92 10.12 0.17
C VAL A 133 4.98 11.02 -1.09
N PRO A 134 5.28 10.55 -2.31
CA PRO A 134 5.21 11.39 -3.52
C PRO A 134 3.86 12.03 -3.86
N ASN A 135 2.77 11.64 -3.20
CA ASN A 135 1.39 12.04 -3.55
C ASN A 135 0.70 12.95 -2.51
N VAL A 136 1.45 13.60 -1.61
CA VAL A 136 0.90 14.56 -0.64
C VAL A 136 1.44 15.96 -0.88
#